data_AF-A0A8X6K1K1-F1
#
_entry.id   AF-A0A8X6K1K1-F1
#
_cell.length_a   1.000
_cell.length_b   1.000
_cell.length_c   1.000
_cell.angle_alpha   90.00
_cell.angle_beta   90.00
_cell.angle_gamma   90.00
#
_symmetry.space_group_name_H-M   'P 1'
#
loop_
_entity.id
_entity.type
_entity.pdbx_description
1 polymer ?
#
loop_
_entity_poly.entity_id
_entity_poly.type
_entity_poly.pdbx_seq_one_letter_code
_entity_poly.pdbx_strand_id
1 'polypeptide(L)'
;MYPADVGSRIGVTYVIRDNLAEMYILLNGHVFGPCATGIPYKSGPIYAVIDLYGTTKQVRIIQTFGIPSLKIACRDKILQQVSHSKVFHLPLPKKLKQFLTYRS
;
A
#
# COMPACT_ATOMS: atom_id res chain seq x y z
N MET A 1 -19.57 7.57 -0.73
CA MET A 1 -18.58 6.70 -1.39
C MET A 1 -18.54 7.11 -2.85
N TYR A 2 -17.38 7.49 -3.40
CA TYR A 2 -17.31 7.76 -4.84
C TYR A 2 -17.67 6.48 -5.58
N PRO A 3 -18.63 6.50 -6.54
CA PRO A 3 -18.93 5.32 -7.34
C PRO A 3 -17.64 4.89 -8.05
N ALA A 4 -17.35 3.59 -8.00
CA ALA A 4 -16.23 3.03 -8.73
C ALA A 4 -16.66 2.82 -10.19
N ASP A 5 -16.04 3.56 -11.10
CA ASP A 5 -16.26 3.43 -12.55
C ASP A 5 -15.28 2.45 -13.21
N VAL A 6 -15.53 2.14 -14.47
CA VAL A 6 -14.61 1.36 -15.32
C VAL A 6 -13.20 1.94 -15.24
N GLY A 7 -12.23 1.08 -14.93
CA GLY A 7 -10.83 1.47 -14.75
C GLY A 7 -10.45 1.87 -13.32
N SER A 8 -11.41 1.97 -12.40
CA SER A 8 -11.13 2.17 -10.98
C SER A 8 -10.33 1.00 -10.41
N ARG A 9 -9.35 1.31 -9.57
CA ARG A 9 -8.54 0.34 -8.85
C ARG A 9 -8.91 0.37 -7.38
N ILE A 10 -9.43 -0.76 -6.91
CA ILE A 10 -9.79 -0.97 -5.52
C ILE A 10 -8.74 -1.91 -4.91
N GLY A 11 -8.08 -1.44 -3.85
CA GLY A 11 -7.23 -2.26 -2.99
C GLY A 11 -7.88 -2.42 -1.62
N VAL A 12 -7.62 -3.54 -0.97
CA VAL A 12 -7.98 -3.77 0.43
C VAL A 12 -6.70 -4.11 1.16
N THR A 13 -6.47 -3.46 2.30
CA THR A 13 -5.35 -3.75 3.18
C THR A 13 -5.81 -3.70 4.62
N TYR A 14 -5.00 -4.25 5.52
CA TYR A 14 -5.17 -4.03 6.94
C TYR A 14 -3.85 -3.55 7.56
N VAL A 15 -3.97 -2.79 8.64
CA VAL A 15 -2.84 -2.39 9.48
C VAL A 15 -3.06 -2.94 10.88
N ILE A 16 -1.96 -3.35 11.52
CA ILE A 16 -2.01 -3.85 12.89
C ILE A 16 -1.98 -2.64 13.83
N ARG A 17 -2.97 -2.58 14.73
CA ARG A 17 -3.02 -1.65 15.87
C ARG A 17 -3.15 -2.48 17.13
N ASP A 18 -2.17 -2.33 18.02
CA ASP A 18 -2.01 -3.16 19.22
C ASP A 18 -1.95 -4.66 18.87
N ASN A 19 -3.04 -5.39 19.07
CA ASN A 19 -3.18 -6.82 18.77
C ASN A 19 -4.33 -7.14 17.81
N LEU A 20 -4.98 -6.13 17.26
CA LEU A 20 -6.09 -6.26 16.32
C LEU A 20 -5.73 -5.58 15.01
N ALA A 21 -6.44 -5.93 13.95
CA ALA A 21 -6.28 -5.32 12.64
C ALA A 21 -7.41 -4.33 12.34
N GLU A 22 -7.05 -3.24 11.68
CA GLU A 22 -7.96 -2.26 11.10
C GLU A 22 -7.89 -2.35 9.57
N MET A 23 -9.04 -2.49 8.92
CA MET A 23 -9.14 -2.58 7.46
C MET A 23 -9.23 -1.19 6.83
N TYR A 24 -8.51 -1.00 5.73
CA TYR A 24 -8.54 0.20 4.91
C TYR A 24 -8.78 -0.17 3.44
N ILE A 25 -9.54 0.68 2.74
CA ILE A 25 -9.80 0.56 1.31
C ILE A 25 -8.94 1.60 0.59
N LEU A 26 -8.29 1.19 -0.49
CA LEU A 26 -7.60 2.08 -1.40
C LEU A 26 -8.45 2.21 -2.66
N LEU A 27 -8.88 3.42 -3.01
CA LEU A 27 -9.57 3.68 -4.27
C LEU A 27 -8.76 4.69 -5.07
N ASN A 28 -8.29 4.26 -6.24
CA ASN A 28 -7.53 5.12 -7.18
C ASN A 28 -6.34 5.84 -6.51
N GLY A 29 -5.68 5.18 -5.54
CA GLY A 29 -4.54 5.73 -4.80
C GLY A 29 -4.90 6.53 -3.55
N HIS A 30 -6.18 6.80 -3.31
CA HIS A 30 -6.66 7.41 -2.06
C HIS A 30 -7.00 6.34 -1.03
N VAL A 31 -6.55 6.55 0.21
CA VAL A 31 -6.82 5.65 1.34
C VAL A 31 -8.08 6.11 2.05
N PHE A 32 -8.99 5.17 2.30
CA PHE A 32 -10.23 5.33 3.04
C PHE A 32 -10.23 4.38 4.23
N GLY A 33 -10.64 4.87 5.39
CA GLY A 33 -10.80 4.06 6.60
C GLY A 33 -10.32 4.74 7.88
N PRO A 34 -10.35 4.01 9.00
CA PRO A 34 -10.61 2.57 9.08
C PRO A 34 -12.07 2.21 8.71
N CYS A 35 -12.24 1.20 7.85
CA CYS A 35 -13.54 0.72 7.38
C CYS A 35 -14.08 -0.43 8.25
N ALA A 36 -13.19 -1.15 8.94
CA ALA A 36 -13.51 -2.14 9.96
C ALA A 36 -12.37 -2.17 10.99
N THR A 37 -12.69 -2.41 12.26
CA THR A 37 -11.71 -2.49 13.36
C THR A 37 -11.94 -3.80 14.13
N GLY A 38 -10.99 -4.14 15.02
CA GLY A 38 -11.13 -5.29 15.91
C GLY A 38 -10.95 -6.65 15.22
N ILE A 39 -10.34 -6.69 14.04
CA ILE A 39 -10.17 -7.93 13.27
C ILE A 39 -9.09 -8.80 13.95
N PRO A 40 -9.41 -10.04 14.37
CA PRO A 40 -8.48 -10.90 15.09
C PRO A 40 -7.52 -11.62 14.12
N TYR A 41 -6.59 -10.88 13.50
CA TYR A 41 -5.70 -11.40 12.46
C TYR A 41 -4.79 -12.56 12.89
N LYS A 42 -4.60 -12.76 14.19
CA LYS A 42 -3.81 -13.88 14.76
C LYS A 42 -4.62 -15.17 14.92
N SER A 43 -5.95 -15.08 14.94
CA SER A 43 -6.82 -16.25 15.16
C SER A 43 -7.01 -17.09 13.90
N GLY A 44 -6.55 -16.60 12.75
CA GLY A 44 -6.62 -17.32 11.48
C GLY A 44 -6.23 -16.45 10.28
N PRO A 45 -6.07 -17.06 9.09
CA PRO A 45 -5.79 -16.34 7.86
C PRO A 45 -6.95 -15.40 7.49
N ILE A 46 -6.60 -14.21 6.99
CA ILE A 46 -7.55 -13.24 6.44
C ILE A 46 -7.61 -13.45 4.92
N TYR A 47 -8.82 -13.59 4.39
CA TYR A 47 -9.06 -13.74 2.96
C TYR A 47 -9.73 -12.49 2.38
N ALA A 48 -9.27 -12.07 1.21
CA ALA A 48 -9.98 -11.07 0.42
C ALA A 48 -11.15 -11.74 -0.30
N VAL A 49 -12.37 -11.29 -0.03
CA VAL A 49 -13.59 -11.75 -0.69
C VAL A 49 -14.17 -10.60 -1.48
N ILE A 50 -14.58 -10.89 -2.72
CA ILE A 50 -15.27 -9.93 -3.58
C ILE A 50 -16.63 -10.52 -3.88
N ASP A 51 -17.69 -9.79 -3.54
CA ASP A 51 -19.04 -10.08 -3.99
C ASP A 51 -19.37 -9.17 -5.18
N LEU A 52 -19.85 -9.76 -6.27
CA LEU A 52 -20.10 -9.06 -7.53
C LEU A 52 -21.57 -9.21 -7.92
N TYR A 53 -22.24 -8.08 -8.12
CA TYR A 53 -23.64 -8.04 -8.54
C TYR A 53 -23.82 -7.21 -9.83
N GLY A 54 -24.71 -7.68 -10.71
CA GLY A 54 -25.04 -6.98 -11.97
C GLY A 54 -24.08 -7.25 -13.14
N THR A 55 -24.15 -6.41 -14.18
CA THR A 55 -23.36 -6.55 -15.41
C THR A 55 -21.94 -6.01 -15.23
N THR A 56 -21.04 -6.88 -14.80
CA THR A 56 -19.59 -6.59 -14.76
C THR A 56 -18.90 -7.20 -15.97
N LYS A 57 -18.22 -6.37 -16.79
CA LYS A 57 -17.53 -6.87 -17.99
C LYS A 57 -16.26 -7.68 -17.68
N GLN A 58 -15.47 -7.25 -16.69
CA GLN A 58 -14.25 -7.94 -16.27
C GLN A 58 -13.79 -7.44 -14.89
N VAL A 59 -13.36 -8.37 -14.03
CA VAL A 59 -12.59 -8.06 -12.82
C VAL A 59 -11.22 -8.70 -12.96
N ARG A 60 -10.17 -7.98 -12.57
CA ARG A 60 -8.79 -8.46 -12.58
C ARG A 60 -8.19 -8.29 -11.19
N ILE A 61 -7.77 -9.40 -10.59
CA ILE A 61 -6.96 -9.36 -9.38
C ILE A 61 -5.52 -9.04 -9.80
N ILE A 62 -5.01 -7.91 -9.31
CA ILE A 62 -3.62 -7.51 -9.52
C ILE A 62 -2.89 -7.82 -8.22
N GLN A 63 -2.12 -8.91 -8.20
CA GLN A 63 -1.23 -9.21 -7.08
C GLN A 63 -0.09 -8.20 -7.08
N THR A 64 -0.06 -7.31 -6.09
CA THR A 64 1.03 -6.35 -5.89
C THR A 64 2.10 -6.88 -4.92
N PHE A 65 1.86 -8.03 -4.29
CA PHE A 65 2.86 -8.72 -3.48
C PHE A 65 4.06 -9.09 -4.34
N GLY A 66 5.25 -8.58 -3.97
CA GLY A 66 6.51 -8.88 -4.64
C GLY A 66 6.97 -7.87 -5.69
N ILE A 67 6.10 -6.95 -6.14
CA ILE A 67 6.54 -5.83 -6.99
C ILE A 67 6.69 -4.59 -6.12
N PRO A 68 7.93 -4.14 -5.83
CA PRO A 68 8.11 -2.91 -5.07
C PRO A 68 7.43 -1.76 -5.81
N SER A 69 6.72 -0.90 -5.06
CA SER A 69 6.20 0.35 -5.64
C SER A 69 7.33 1.10 -6.34
N LEU A 70 7.03 1.86 -7.40
CA LEU A 70 8.06 2.64 -8.11
C LEU A 70 8.89 3.48 -7.12
N LYS A 71 8.24 4.03 -6.09
CA LYS A 71 8.90 4.78 -5.01
C LYS A 71 9.94 3.94 -4.25
N ILE A 72 9.64 2.70 -3.91
CA ILE A 72 10.56 1.76 -3.24
C ILE A 72 11.65 1.29 -4.20
N ALA A 73 11.29 0.90 -5.43
CA ALA A 73 12.26 0.50 -6.44
C ALA A 73 13.27 1.61 -6.76
N CYS A 74 12.81 2.85 -6.90
CA CYS A 74 13.68 4.01 -7.08
C CYS A 74 14.57 4.23 -5.85
N ARG A 75 14.03 4.10 -4.63
CA ARG A 75 14.81 4.20 -3.40
C ARG A 75 15.94 3.17 -3.38
N ASP A 76 15.64 1.91 -3.63
CA ASP A 76 16.62 0.83 -3.60
C ASP A 76 17.70 1.07 -4.65
N LYS A 77 17.31 1.52 -5.86
CA LYS A 77 18.27 1.85 -6.91
C LYS A 77 19.20 3.01 -6.55
N ILE A 78 18.67 4.04 -5.87
CA ILE A 78 19.49 5.16 -5.36
C ILE A 78 20.46 4.67 -4.29
N LEU A 79 20.00 3.84 -3.35
CA LEU A 79 20.83 3.32 -2.26
C LEU A 79 21.92 2.34 -2.74
N GLN A 80 21.73 1.68 -3.89
CA GLN A 80 22.78 0.90 -4.54
C GLN A 80 23.92 1.78 -5.10
N GLN A 81 23.66 3.03 -5.43
CA GLN A 81 24.62 3.94 -6.06
C GLN A 81 25.22 4.97 -5.07
N VAL A 82 24.57 5.16 -3.92
CA VAL A 82 24.93 6.19 -2.95
C VAL A 82 25.07 5.58 -1.57
N SER A 83 26.25 5.71 -0.97
CA SER A 83 26.48 5.30 0.42
C SER A 83 25.60 6.09 1.39
N HIS A 84 25.15 5.46 2.48
CA HIS A 84 24.21 6.05 3.44
C HIS A 84 24.61 7.46 3.94
N SER A 85 25.90 7.69 4.19
CA SER A 85 26.44 9.01 4.59
C SER A 85 26.28 10.10 3.52
N LYS A 86 26.40 9.73 2.23
CA LYS A 86 26.31 10.66 1.11
C LYS A 86 24.87 11.10 0.81
N VAL A 87 23.88 10.35 1.27
CA VAL A 87 22.44 10.68 1.09
C VAL A 87 22.11 12.06 1.68
N PHE A 88 22.74 12.44 2.80
CA PHE A 88 22.53 13.73 3.44
C PHE A 88 23.06 14.92 2.62
N HIS A 89 24.04 14.67 1.76
CA HIS A 89 24.68 15.69 0.91
C HIS A 89 24.02 15.83 -0.47
N LEU A 90 23.09 14.95 -0.83
CA LEU A 90 22.35 15.08 -2.09
C LEU A 90 21.52 16.38 -2.08
N PRO A 91 21.33 17.03 -3.25
CA PRO A 91 20.48 18.22 -3.38
C PRO A 91 18.99 17.83 -3.39
N LEU A 92 18.55 17.09 -2.37
CA LEU A 92 17.19 16.59 -2.23
C LEU A 92 16.45 17.27 -1.07
N PRO A 93 15.12 17.47 -1.19
CA PRO A 93 14.26 17.87 -0.08
C PRO A 93 14.40 16.99 1.16
N LYS A 94 14.24 17.58 2.35
CA LYS A 94 14.37 16.89 3.66
C LYS A 94 13.51 15.63 3.75
N LYS A 95 12.26 15.67 3.29
CA LYS A 95 11.35 14.51 3.28
C LYS A 95 11.90 13.34 2.45
N LEU A 96 12.57 13.62 1.33
CA LEU A 96 13.16 12.57 0.50
C LEU A 96 14.43 11.99 1.14
N LYS A 97 15.28 12.82 1.75
CA LYS A 97 16.43 12.34 2.53
C LYS A 97 16.00 11.43 3.68
N GLN A 98 14.95 11.81 4.41
CA GLN A 98 14.35 10.99 5.46
C GLN A 98 13.81 9.68 4.89
N PHE A 99 13.08 9.72 3.77
CA PHE A 99 12.57 8.51 3.15
C PHE A 99 13.69 7.55 2.70
N LEU A 100 14.78 8.06 2.13
CA LEU A 100 15.92 7.24 1.71
C LEU A 100 16.65 6.59 2.91
N THR A 101 16.75 7.29 4.04
CA THR A 101 17.47 6.86 5.25
C THR A 101 16.62 6.07 6.25
N TYR A 102 15.30 6.03 6.08
CA TYR A 102 14.37 5.33 6.98
C TYR A 102 14.55 3.80 6.93
N ARG A 103 14.90 3.14 8.03
CA ARG A 103 14.99 1.66 8.03
C ARG A 103 13.59 1.03 7.97
N SER A 104 13.40 0.15 6.98
CA SER A 104 12.23 -0.73 6.86
C SER A 104 12.25 -1.81 7.94
#